data_AF-A0AAD8H0T7-F1
#
_entry.id   AF-A0AAD8H0T7-F1
#
_cell.length_a   1.000
_cell.length_b   1.000
_cell.length_c   1.000
_cell.angle_alpha   90.00
_cell.angle_beta   90.00
_cell.angle_gamma   90.00
#
_symmetry.space_group_name_H-M   'P 1'
#
loop_
_entity.id
_entity.type
_entity.pdbx_description
1 polymer ?
#
loop_
_entity_poly.entity_id
_entity_poly.type
_entity_poly.pdbx_seq_one_letter_code
_entity_poly.pdbx_strand_id
1 'polypeptide(L)'
;MRMFWPDGCLGALEIDRKSPEFWNKCINEFLRYYTYDPRVATEDEARASIRAHMRDNLRRTLSDDRARADIKIADAKGTTYADHRPLYMKPGVWSRLAEYWVSDEFKKKSIAGKKAREAVKAPHTSGARSFDRRRRDYIEAHNGKLDELAVYKECHTLKDEERKGEWITEEAKLIIERYISICEKKGLDPTKTHIQAWIEAGKAPAAEDDDPDDDANDDESTESDNDHDMSAPYEVVSRGGPVIKG
;
A
#
# COMPACT_ATOMS: atom_id res chain seq x y z
N MET A 1 12.54 12.42 12.61
CA MET A 1 12.83 11.26 11.73
C MET A 1 13.50 11.66 10.43
N ARG A 2 12.86 12.45 9.55
CA ARG A 2 13.48 12.89 8.26
C ARG A 2 14.67 13.84 8.40
N MET A 3 14.82 14.52 9.54
CA MET A 3 16.05 15.25 9.90
C MET A 3 17.29 14.35 9.97
N PHE A 4 17.13 13.06 10.28
CA PHE A 4 18.24 12.11 10.33
C PHE A 4 18.48 11.42 8.98
N TRP A 5 17.66 11.72 7.95
CA TRP A 5 17.77 11.07 6.65
C TRP A 5 19.17 11.26 6.07
N PRO A 6 19.82 10.21 5.57
CA PRO A 6 21.14 10.34 4.98
C PRO A 6 21.08 11.27 3.76
N ASP A 7 22.15 12.00 3.51
CA ASP A 7 22.20 12.85 2.32
C ASP A 7 22.32 11.94 1.08
N GLY A 8 21.35 12.02 0.16
CA GLY A 8 21.26 11.12 -0.99
C GLY A 8 19.83 10.79 -1.43
N CYS A 9 19.65 10.27 -2.65
CA CYS A 9 18.41 9.63 -3.10
C CYS A 9 18.39 8.17 -2.63
N LEU A 10 18.19 7.96 -1.32
CA LEU A 10 18.08 6.60 -0.80
C LEU A 10 16.62 6.19 -0.70
N GLY A 11 16.25 5.10 -1.35
CA GLY A 11 15.00 4.41 -1.06
C GLY A 11 15.00 3.84 0.37
N ALA A 12 13.82 3.48 0.89
CA ALA A 12 13.72 2.86 2.22
C ALA A 12 14.57 1.57 2.33
N LEU A 13 14.64 0.78 1.24
CA LEU A 13 15.48 -0.42 1.15
C LEU A 13 16.98 -0.09 1.10
N GLU A 14 17.35 1.04 0.47
CA GLU A 14 18.75 1.43 0.38
C GLU A 14 19.28 2.05 1.68
N ILE A 15 18.41 2.56 2.54
CA ILE A 15 18.78 3.07 3.86
C ILE A 15 19.39 1.99 4.71
N ASP A 16 18.78 0.81 4.72
CA ASP A 16 19.27 -0.32 5.51
C ASP A 16 20.71 -0.69 5.09
N ARG A 17 21.00 -0.58 3.79
CA ARG A 17 22.33 -0.86 3.23
C ARG A 17 23.34 0.28 3.40
N LYS A 18 22.95 1.52 3.10
CA LYS A 18 23.88 2.66 3.00
C LYS A 18 23.97 3.48 4.29
N SER A 19 23.03 3.31 5.22
CA SER A 19 23.02 3.97 6.51
C SER A 19 22.41 3.06 7.58
N PRO A 20 23.06 1.95 7.94
CA PRO A 20 22.52 0.94 8.86
C PRO A 20 22.14 1.52 10.24
N GLU A 21 22.82 2.58 10.69
CA GLU A 21 22.54 3.26 11.96
C GLU A 21 21.34 4.22 11.92
N PHE A 22 20.73 4.45 10.76
CA PHE A 22 19.64 5.42 10.61
C PHE A 22 18.45 5.09 11.51
N TRP A 23 18.02 3.83 11.49
CA TRP A 23 16.88 3.39 12.28
C TRP A 23 17.19 3.42 13.77
N ASN A 24 18.40 3.00 14.16
CA ASN A 24 18.83 3.08 15.56
C ASN A 24 18.79 4.52 16.07
N LYS A 25 19.26 5.50 15.30
CA LYS A 25 19.17 6.92 15.65
C LYS A 25 17.73 7.41 15.78
N CYS A 26 16.87 7.04 14.83
CA CYS A 26 15.46 7.42 14.87
C CYS A 26 14.71 6.81 16.07
N ILE A 27 14.95 5.52 16.35
CA ILE A 27 14.36 4.78 17.46
C ILE A 27 14.87 5.36 18.79
N ASN A 28 16.18 5.59 18.92
CA ASN A 28 16.74 6.17 20.15
C ASN A 28 16.18 7.58 20.42
N GLU A 29 15.97 8.40 19.39
CA GLU A 29 15.33 9.71 19.57
C GLU A 29 13.87 9.58 20.00
N PHE A 30 13.13 8.62 19.45
CA PHE A 30 11.75 8.34 19.87
C PHE A 30 11.69 7.85 21.32
N LEU A 31 12.62 6.97 21.71
CA LEU A 31 12.73 6.44 23.07
C LEU A 31 13.17 7.48 24.12
N ARG A 32 13.59 8.69 23.70
CA ARG A 32 13.78 9.81 24.65
C ARG A 32 12.46 10.30 25.25
N TYR A 33 11.37 10.20 24.48
CA TYR A 33 10.06 10.75 24.86
C TYR A 33 9.04 9.66 25.21
N TYR A 34 9.21 8.47 24.63
CA TYR A 34 8.29 7.36 24.75
C TYR A 34 8.99 6.11 25.27
N THR A 35 8.28 5.26 26.00
CA THR A 35 8.79 3.99 26.52
C THR A 35 7.80 2.88 26.17
N TYR A 36 8.28 1.64 26.08
CA TYR A 36 7.41 0.48 25.94
C TYR A 36 6.98 -0.03 27.32
N ASP A 37 5.85 -0.72 27.38
CA ASP A 37 5.43 -1.46 28.58
C ASP A 37 6.09 -2.86 28.57
N PRO A 38 6.99 -3.15 29.52
CA PRO A 38 7.65 -4.45 29.61
C PRO A 38 6.69 -5.63 29.85
N ARG A 39 5.44 -5.36 30.23
CA ARG A 39 4.40 -6.38 30.42
C ARG A 39 3.77 -6.82 29.10
N VAL A 40 3.86 -5.99 28.06
CA VAL A 40 3.18 -6.18 26.78
C VAL A 40 4.17 -6.62 25.69
N ALA A 41 5.41 -6.12 25.73
CA ALA A 41 6.43 -6.46 24.74
C ALA A 41 7.83 -6.44 25.36
N THR A 42 8.71 -7.27 24.81
CA THR A 42 10.15 -7.18 25.06
C THR A 42 10.74 -5.93 24.39
N GLU A 43 11.96 -5.54 24.79
CA GLU A 43 12.64 -4.39 24.17
C GLU A 43 12.81 -4.59 22.65
N ASP A 44 13.21 -5.79 22.23
CA ASP A 44 13.46 -6.10 20.82
C ASP A 44 12.17 -6.04 19.99
N GLU A 45 11.06 -6.60 20.50
CA GLU A 45 9.74 -6.51 19.85
C GLU A 45 9.25 -5.07 19.76
N ALA A 46 9.44 -4.27 20.81
CA ALA A 46 9.07 -2.86 20.80
C ALA A 46 9.91 -2.06 19.79
N ARG A 47 11.23 -2.29 19.74
CA ARG A 47 12.13 -1.63 18.76
C ARG A 47 11.77 -2.02 17.33
N ALA A 48 11.44 -3.29 17.09
CA ALA A 48 10.98 -3.77 15.77
C ALA A 48 9.65 -3.12 15.35
N SER A 49 8.69 -3.06 16.27
CA SER A 49 7.39 -2.41 16.04
C SER A 49 7.53 -0.91 15.77
N ILE A 50 8.33 -0.19 16.56
CA ILE A 50 8.64 1.22 16.32
C ILE A 50 9.29 1.37 14.94
N ARG A 51 10.29 0.54 14.59
CA ARG A 51 10.94 0.60 13.27
C ARG A 51 9.95 0.45 12.12
N ALA A 52 9.03 -0.52 12.21
CA ALA A 52 7.99 -0.74 11.22
C ALA A 52 7.05 0.49 11.11
N HIS A 53 6.52 0.97 12.24
CA HIS A 53 5.68 2.17 12.31
C HIS A 53 6.36 3.40 11.69
N MET A 54 7.65 3.57 11.98
CA MET A 54 8.46 4.64 11.42
C MET A 54 8.58 4.51 9.88
N ARG A 55 8.83 3.30 9.36
CA ARG A 55 8.93 3.01 7.93
C ARG A 55 7.64 3.36 7.17
N ASP A 56 6.50 2.98 7.72
CA ASP A 56 5.19 3.22 7.09
C ASP A 56 4.80 4.69 7.12
N ASN A 57 4.96 5.34 8.27
CA ASN A 57 4.68 6.78 8.39
C ASN A 57 5.58 7.59 7.47
N LEU A 58 6.83 7.20 7.27
CA LEU A 58 7.71 7.87 6.32
C LEU A 58 7.09 7.83 4.92
N ARG A 59 6.65 6.68 4.42
CA ARG A 59 6.04 6.56 3.10
C ARG A 59 4.82 7.48 2.95
N ARG A 60 3.90 7.47 3.92
CA ARG A 60 2.69 8.32 3.90
C ARG A 60 3.01 9.81 3.95
N THR A 61 3.91 10.21 4.85
CA THR A 61 4.26 11.63 5.07
C THR A 61 4.79 12.30 3.81
N LEU A 62 5.51 11.59 2.92
CA LEU A 62 5.97 12.17 1.64
C LEU A 62 4.83 12.44 0.68
N SER A 63 3.86 11.53 0.61
CA SER A 63 2.68 11.71 -0.22
C SER A 63 1.88 12.92 0.28
N ASP A 64 1.69 13.02 1.60
CA ASP A 64 1.01 14.14 2.23
C ASP A 64 1.76 15.47 2.04
N ASP A 65 3.10 15.46 2.17
CA ASP A 65 3.95 16.65 1.94
C ASP A 65 3.88 17.14 0.50
N ARG A 66 3.89 16.21 -0.46
CA ARG A 66 3.71 16.54 -1.86
C ARG A 66 2.32 17.12 -2.11
N ALA A 67 1.26 16.49 -1.60
CA ALA A 67 -0.09 16.97 -1.77
C ALA A 67 -0.28 18.38 -1.17
N ARG A 68 0.31 18.64 0.01
CA ARG A 68 0.34 19.99 0.60
C ARG A 68 1.06 21.00 -0.29
N ALA A 69 2.19 20.62 -0.88
CA ALA A 69 2.92 21.49 -1.80
C ALA A 69 2.12 21.74 -3.09
N ASP A 70 1.46 20.72 -3.65
CA ASP A 70 0.59 20.84 -4.82
C ASP A 70 -0.53 21.87 -4.60
N ILE A 71 -1.23 21.79 -3.46
CA ILE A 71 -2.28 22.74 -3.07
C ILE A 71 -1.70 24.16 -3.00
N LYS A 72 -0.57 24.34 -2.31
CA LYS A 72 0.05 25.67 -2.16
C LYS A 72 0.56 26.25 -3.48
N ILE A 73 1.07 25.42 -4.39
CA ILE A 73 1.49 25.85 -5.72
C ILE A 73 0.29 26.30 -6.56
N ALA A 74 -0.85 25.61 -6.43
CA ALA A 74 -2.09 26.00 -7.09
C ALA A 74 -2.64 27.33 -6.55
N ASP A 75 -2.58 27.55 -5.23
CA ASP A 75 -3.05 28.76 -4.57
C ASP A 75 -2.10 29.96 -4.79
N ALA A 76 -0.79 29.74 -4.66
CA ALA A 76 0.25 30.76 -4.82
C ALA A 76 0.95 30.60 -6.18
N LYS A 77 0.28 31.09 -7.23
CA LYS A 77 0.79 31.09 -8.62
C LYS A 77 2.22 31.65 -8.66
N GLY A 78 3.13 30.88 -9.27
CA GLY A 78 4.54 31.25 -9.43
C GLY A 78 5.49 30.67 -8.38
N THR A 79 4.96 29.94 -7.38
CA THR A 79 5.79 29.14 -6.46
C THR A 79 6.05 27.75 -7.02
N THR A 80 7.14 27.12 -6.56
CA THR A 80 7.56 25.78 -6.94
C THR A 80 7.59 24.86 -5.73
N TYR A 81 7.83 23.57 -5.92
CA TYR A 81 8.02 22.65 -4.80
C TYR A 81 9.14 23.12 -3.86
N ALA A 82 10.21 23.74 -4.37
CA ALA A 82 11.35 24.20 -3.56
C ALA A 82 10.93 25.18 -2.45
N ASP A 83 9.91 26.00 -2.70
CA ASP A 83 9.42 27.03 -1.79
C ASP A 83 8.59 26.47 -0.62
N HIS A 84 8.08 25.24 -0.77
CA HIS A 84 7.14 24.62 0.17
C HIS A 84 7.74 23.50 1.02
N ARG A 85 9.05 23.58 1.27
CA ARG A 85 9.79 22.60 2.06
C ARG A 85 9.30 22.53 3.51
N PRO A 86 8.95 21.33 4.04
CA PRO A 86 8.68 21.15 5.46
C PRO A 86 9.93 21.39 6.33
N LEU A 87 9.77 22.04 7.50
CA LEU A 87 10.87 22.37 8.42
C LEU A 87 11.64 21.14 8.92
N TYR A 88 10.95 20.00 9.07
CA TYR A 88 11.56 18.74 9.51
C TYR A 88 12.29 17.98 8.39
N MET A 89 12.38 18.54 7.18
CA MET A 89 13.04 17.94 6.03
C MET A 89 14.32 18.68 5.67
N LYS A 90 15.41 17.92 5.49
CA LYS A 90 16.68 18.46 5.01
C LYS A 90 16.51 19.10 3.63
N PRO A 91 17.14 20.26 3.36
CA PRO A 91 16.98 20.96 2.08
C PRO A 91 17.40 20.10 0.89
N GLY A 92 18.56 19.43 0.95
CA GLY A 92 19.03 18.58 -0.14
C GLY A 92 18.14 17.37 -0.45
N VAL A 93 17.42 16.85 0.55
CA VAL A 93 16.45 15.76 0.34
C VAL A 93 15.21 16.28 -0.38
N TRP A 94 14.70 17.44 0.04
CA TRP A 94 13.53 18.05 -0.57
C TRP A 94 13.77 18.52 -2.01
N SER A 95 14.90 19.19 -2.28
CA SER A 95 15.24 19.66 -3.62
C SER A 95 15.27 18.51 -4.63
N ARG A 96 15.84 17.36 -4.26
CA ARG A 96 15.88 16.18 -5.14
C ARG A 96 14.51 15.53 -5.32
N LEU A 97 13.66 15.52 -4.29
CA LEU A 97 12.28 15.05 -4.42
C LEU A 97 11.48 15.96 -5.37
N ALA A 98 11.65 17.27 -5.25
CA ALA A 98 11.06 18.25 -6.15
C ALA A 98 11.50 18.00 -7.61
N GLU A 99 12.80 17.82 -7.86
CA GLU A 99 13.35 17.46 -9.17
C GLU A 99 12.75 16.16 -9.72
N TYR A 100 12.65 15.13 -8.88
CA TYR A 100 12.04 13.86 -9.25
C TYR A 100 10.55 14.02 -9.62
N TRP A 101 9.76 14.78 -8.85
CA TRP A 101 8.33 14.95 -9.14
C TRP A 101 8.04 15.73 -10.41
N VAL A 102 8.94 16.63 -10.81
CA VAL A 102 8.82 17.37 -12.08
C VAL A 102 9.43 16.64 -13.27
N SER A 103 10.20 15.57 -13.03
CA SER A 103 10.82 14.75 -14.08
C SER A 103 9.78 14.12 -15.01
N ASP A 104 10.15 13.96 -16.27
CA ASP A 104 9.27 13.35 -17.26
C ASP A 104 9.04 11.86 -17.02
N GLU A 105 10.05 11.15 -16.48
CA GLU A 105 9.91 9.75 -16.10
C GLU A 105 8.81 9.57 -15.05
N PHE A 106 8.81 10.41 -14.02
CA PHE A 106 7.79 10.37 -12.98
C PHE A 106 6.40 10.70 -13.54
N LYS A 107 6.29 11.73 -14.38
CA LYS A 107 5.01 12.08 -15.03
C LYS A 107 4.49 10.93 -15.89
N LYS A 108 5.36 10.28 -16.68
CA LYS A 108 4.99 9.12 -17.50
C LYS A 108 4.45 7.97 -16.65
N LYS A 109 5.16 7.60 -15.57
CA LYS A 109 4.71 6.56 -14.62
C LYS A 109 3.39 6.94 -13.94
N SER A 110 3.23 8.20 -13.54
CA SER A 110 2.00 8.71 -12.93
C SER A 110 0.81 8.65 -13.88
N ILE A 111 0.98 9.05 -15.15
CA ILE A 111 -0.06 8.97 -16.18
C ILE A 111 -0.42 7.51 -16.47
N ALA A 112 0.57 6.65 -16.67
CA ALA A 112 0.35 5.22 -16.90
C ALA A 112 -0.43 4.58 -15.74
N GLY A 113 -0.04 4.86 -14.49
CA GLY A 113 -0.73 4.35 -13.31
C GLY A 113 -2.16 4.87 -13.16
N LYS A 114 -2.46 6.11 -13.59
CA LYS A 114 -3.84 6.62 -13.65
C LYS A 114 -4.66 5.89 -14.70
N LYS A 115 -4.14 5.76 -15.93
CA LYS A 115 -4.79 5.02 -17.02
C LYS A 115 -5.06 3.56 -16.65
N ALA A 116 -4.08 2.90 -16.04
CA ALA A 116 -4.23 1.52 -15.58
C ALA A 116 -5.35 1.40 -14.54
N ARG A 117 -5.42 2.30 -13.55
CA ARG A 117 -6.51 2.33 -12.56
C ARG A 117 -7.88 2.61 -13.18
N GLU A 118 -7.95 3.50 -14.16
CA GLU A 118 -9.19 3.79 -14.90
C GLU A 118 -9.65 2.59 -15.76
N ALA A 119 -8.70 1.77 -16.24
CA ALA A 119 -8.99 0.56 -17.02
C ALA A 119 -9.45 -0.64 -16.18
N VAL A 120 -9.32 -0.60 -14.84
CA VAL A 120 -9.74 -1.71 -13.97
C VAL A 120 -11.28 -1.80 -13.94
N LYS A 121 -11.82 -2.85 -14.57
CA LYS A 121 -13.28 -3.09 -14.65
C LYS A 121 -13.89 -3.68 -13.37
N ALA A 122 -13.09 -4.40 -12.59
CA ALA A 122 -13.49 -5.03 -11.33
C ALA A 122 -12.57 -4.54 -10.20
N PRO A 123 -12.80 -3.33 -9.66
CA PRO A 123 -11.99 -2.80 -8.57
C PRO A 123 -12.20 -3.56 -7.27
N HIS A 124 -11.14 -3.65 -6.48
CA HIS A 124 -11.11 -4.30 -5.18
C HIS A 124 -11.47 -3.34 -4.04
N THR A 125 -12.29 -3.74 -3.06
CA THR A 125 -12.68 -2.92 -1.88
C THR A 125 -11.80 -3.10 -0.65
N SER A 126 -10.79 -3.98 -0.66
CA SER A 126 -9.99 -4.19 0.56
C SER A 126 -8.94 -3.12 0.87
N GLY A 127 -8.94 -2.02 0.11
CA GLY A 127 -8.02 -0.89 0.31
C GLY A 127 -6.57 -1.33 0.14
N ALA A 128 -5.75 -1.07 1.15
CA ALA A 128 -4.32 -1.39 1.14
C ALA A 128 -4.01 -2.90 1.27
N ARG A 129 -4.98 -3.74 1.66
CA ARG A 129 -4.77 -5.18 1.72
C ARG A 129 -4.91 -5.78 0.33
N SER A 130 -3.85 -6.45 -0.14
CA SER A 130 -3.89 -7.20 -1.41
C SER A 130 -4.87 -8.37 -1.32
N PHE A 131 -5.23 -8.91 -2.49
CA PHE A 131 -6.08 -10.10 -2.57
C PHE A 131 -5.42 -11.30 -1.89
N ASP A 132 -4.11 -11.52 -2.10
CA ASP A 132 -3.36 -12.59 -1.42
C ASP A 132 -3.33 -12.43 0.09
N ARG A 133 -3.24 -11.19 0.58
CA ARG A 133 -3.34 -10.92 2.01
C ARG A 133 -4.71 -11.34 2.55
N ARG A 134 -5.79 -11.05 1.83
CA ARG A 134 -7.15 -11.48 2.19
C ARG A 134 -7.31 -13.00 2.16
N ARG A 135 -6.70 -13.68 1.19
CA ARG A 135 -6.66 -15.15 1.14
C ARG A 135 -5.97 -15.72 2.39
N ARG A 136 -4.81 -15.17 2.79
CA ARG A 136 -4.09 -15.59 4.00
C ARG A 136 -4.92 -15.36 5.26
N ASP A 137 -5.47 -14.15 5.43
CA ASP A 137 -6.31 -13.80 6.57
C ASP A 137 -7.53 -14.75 6.65
N TYR A 138 -8.12 -15.11 5.50
CA TYR A 138 -9.24 -16.06 5.43
C TYR A 138 -8.84 -17.48 5.88
N ILE A 139 -7.72 -18.00 5.37
CA ILE A 139 -7.19 -19.33 5.72
C ILE A 139 -6.93 -19.43 7.23
N GLU A 140 -6.36 -18.39 7.83
CA GLU A 140 -6.12 -18.32 9.27
C GLU A 140 -7.43 -18.37 10.07
N ALA A 141 -8.43 -17.59 9.65
CA ALA A 141 -9.75 -17.56 10.29
C ALA A 141 -10.57 -18.85 10.13
N HIS A 142 -10.33 -19.64 9.06
CA HIS A 142 -11.12 -20.81 8.70
C HIS A 142 -10.34 -22.13 8.83
N ASN A 143 -9.42 -22.22 9.80
CA ASN A 143 -8.68 -23.45 10.13
C ASN A 143 -7.96 -24.08 8.92
N GLY A 144 -7.33 -23.26 8.07
CA GLY A 144 -6.58 -23.75 6.92
C GLY A 144 -7.42 -23.99 5.65
N LYS A 145 -8.74 -23.78 5.71
CA LYS A 145 -9.63 -23.97 4.56
C LYS A 145 -9.79 -22.66 3.78
N LEU A 146 -9.67 -22.75 2.46
CA LEU A 146 -9.88 -21.62 1.56
C LEU A 146 -11.15 -21.85 0.75
N ASP A 147 -12.05 -20.85 0.78
CA ASP A 147 -13.14 -20.72 -0.17
C ASP A 147 -12.86 -19.50 -1.05
N GLU A 148 -12.41 -19.75 -2.28
CA GLU A 148 -12.00 -18.70 -3.21
C GLU A 148 -13.19 -17.81 -3.61
N LEU A 149 -14.40 -18.35 -3.68
CA LEU A 149 -15.61 -17.59 -3.98
C LEU A 149 -15.95 -16.62 -2.85
N ALA A 150 -15.83 -17.09 -1.60
CA ALA A 150 -16.09 -16.26 -0.43
C ALA A 150 -15.09 -15.10 -0.35
N VAL A 151 -13.81 -15.37 -0.55
CA VAL A 151 -12.77 -14.33 -0.57
C VAL A 151 -13.01 -13.34 -1.71
N TYR A 152 -13.31 -13.82 -2.92
CA TYR A 152 -13.61 -12.94 -4.05
C TYR A 152 -14.82 -12.04 -3.79
N LYS A 153 -15.92 -12.58 -3.26
CA LYS A 153 -17.11 -11.80 -2.87
C LYS A 153 -16.78 -10.75 -1.82
N GLU A 154 -16.05 -11.09 -0.77
CA GLU A 154 -15.65 -10.15 0.27
C GLU A 154 -14.77 -8.99 -0.28
N CYS A 155 -14.02 -9.30 -1.32
CA CYS A 155 -13.09 -8.40 -1.98
C CYS A 155 -13.77 -7.48 -3.02
N HIS A 156 -14.93 -7.86 -3.54
CA HIS A 156 -15.61 -7.15 -4.65
C HIS A 156 -17.04 -6.71 -4.32
N THR A 157 -17.42 -6.77 -3.05
CA THR A 157 -18.70 -6.22 -2.55
C THR A 157 -18.47 -5.02 -1.64
N LEU A 158 -19.48 -4.17 -1.55
CA LEU A 158 -19.51 -3.01 -0.68
C LEU A 158 -19.62 -3.45 0.79
N LYS A 159 -18.94 -2.69 1.67
CA LYS A 159 -18.84 -2.97 3.11
C LYS A 159 -19.60 -1.97 3.98
N ASP A 160 -20.20 -0.94 3.37
CA ASP A 160 -21.04 0.05 4.04
C ASP A 160 -22.26 -0.64 4.68
N GLU A 161 -22.66 -0.22 5.89
CA GLU A 161 -23.76 -0.88 6.61
C GLU A 161 -25.07 -0.93 5.82
N GLU A 162 -25.34 0.09 4.99
CA GLU A 162 -26.57 0.18 4.18
C GLU A 162 -26.54 -0.65 2.89
N ARG A 163 -25.36 -0.87 2.30
CA ARG A 163 -25.18 -1.53 0.98
C ARG A 163 -24.35 -2.80 1.05
N LYS A 164 -24.24 -3.37 2.25
CA LYS A 164 -23.36 -4.50 2.52
C LYS A 164 -23.74 -5.70 1.65
N GLY A 165 -22.78 -6.17 0.85
CA GLY A 165 -22.97 -7.33 -0.03
C GLY A 165 -23.43 -7.00 -1.46
N GLU A 166 -23.70 -5.73 -1.77
CA GLU A 166 -23.87 -5.30 -3.16
C GLU A 166 -22.53 -5.32 -3.90
N TRP A 167 -22.55 -5.71 -5.18
CA TRP A 167 -21.35 -5.72 -6.02
C TRP A 167 -20.92 -4.29 -6.35
N ILE A 168 -19.61 -4.05 -6.37
CA ILE A 168 -19.07 -2.72 -6.71
C ILE A 168 -19.29 -2.43 -8.20
N THR A 169 -19.14 -3.44 -9.04
CA THR A 169 -19.37 -3.35 -10.49
C THR A 169 -20.08 -4.60 -10.99
N GLU A 170 -20.90 -4.44 -12.04
CA GLU A 170 -21.52 -5.57 -12.73
C GLU A 170 -20.47 -6.53 -13.31
N GLU A 171 -19.32 -6.01 -13.77
CA GLU A 171 -18.26 -6.88 -14.29
C GLU A 171 -17.70 -7.81 -13.21
N ALA A 172 -17.53 -7.34 -11.97
CA ALA A 172 -17.08 -8.19 -10.86
C ALA A 172 -18.05 -9.35 -10.59
N LYS A 173 -19.36 -9.09 -10.71
CA LYS A 173 -20.42 -10.10 -10.62
C LYS A 173 -20.37 -11.07 -11.81
N LEU A 174 -20.23 -10.56 -13.03
CA LEU A 174 -20.16 -11.41 -14.22
C LEU A 174 -18.94 -12.33 -14.21
N ILE A 175 -17.78 -11.88 -13.69
CA ILE A 175 -16.59 -12.72 -13.56
C ILE A 175 -16.87 -13.94 -12.66
N ILE A 176 -17.52 -13.74 -11.49
CA ILE A 176 -17.81 -14.87 -10.60
C ILE A 176 -18.86 -15.81 -11.19
N GLU A 177 -19.86 -15.28 -11.91
CA GLU A 177 -20.88 -16.09 -12.60
C GLU A 177 -20.26 -16.92 -13.73
N ARG A 178 -19.36 -16.33 -14.53
CA ARG A 178 -18.59 -17.05 -15.56
C ARG A 178 -17.74 -18.15 -14.94
N TYR A 179 -17.04 -17.84 -13.84
CA TYR A 179 -16.21 -18.81 -13.13
C TYR A 179 -17.01 -20.02 -12.63
N ILE A 180 -18.17 -19.78 -12.01
CA ILE A 180 -19.07 -20.86 -11.56
C ILE A 180 -19.53 -21.70 -12.75
N SER A 181 -19.96 -21.07 -13.84
CA SER A 181 -20.40 -21.80 -15.05
C SER A 181 -19.28 -22.65 -15.66
N ILE A 182 -18.04 -22.16 -15.69
CA ILE A 182 -16.87 -22.91 -16.17
C ILE A 182 -16.58 -24.10 -15.26
N CYS A 183 -16.68 -23.92 -13.95
CA CYS A 183 -16.47 -25.01 -12.98
C CYS A 183 -17.54 -26.09 -13.15
N GLU A 184 -18.82 -25.72 -13.26
CA GLU A 184 -19.92 -26.65 -13.49
C GLU A 184 -19.72 -27.47 -14.78
N LYS A 185 -19.38 -26.81 -15.89
CA LYS A 185 -19.10 -27.48 -17.18
C LYS A 185 -17.93 -28.46 -17.11
N LYS A 186 -16.92 -28.16 -16.29
CA LYS A 186 -15.71 -28.98 -16.12
C LYS A 186 -15.82 -29.99 -14.98
N GLY A 187 -16.95 -30.03 -14.25
CA GLY A 187 -17.12 -30.89 -13.07
C GLY A 187 -16.17 -30.55 -11.92
N LEU A 188 -15.77 -29.28 -11.81
CA LEU A 188 -14.86 -28.76 -10.79
C LEU A 188 -15.65 -28.18 -9.60
N ASP A 189 -15.05 -28.22 -8.42
CA ASP A 189 -15.60 -27.61 -7.21
C ASP A 189 -15.24 -26.11 -7.20
N PRO A 190 -16.22 -25.20 -7.37
CA PRO A 190 -15.93 -23.78 -7.52
C PRO A 190 -15.40 -23.14 -6.23
N THR A 191 -15.56 -23.78 -5.05
CA THR A 191 -14.99 -23.27 -3.80
C THR A 191 -13.46 -23.38 -3.75
N LYS A 192 -12.87 -24.24 -4.57
CA LYS A 192 -11.42 -24.44 -4.67
C LYS A 192 -10.81 -23.51 -5.71
N THR A 193 -9.51 -23.25 -5.59
CA THR A 193 -8.77 -22.43 -6.56
C THR A 193 -8.54 -23.22 -7.86
N HIS A 194 -9.21 -22.82 -8.94
CA HIS A 194 -8.97 -23.34 -10.29
C HIS A 194 -8.43 -22.23 -11.21
N ILE A 195 -7.11 -22.04 -11.20
CA ILE A 195 -6.43 -20.91 -11.87
C ILE A 195 -6.86 -20.76 -13.34
N GLN A 196 -6.91 -21.86 -14.09
CA GLN A 196 -7.29 -21.82 -15.51
C GLN A 196 -8.75 -21.36 -15.71
N ALA A 197 -9.66 -21.76 -14.82
CA ALA A 197 -11.05 -21.33 -14.87
C ALA A 197 -11.19 -19.84 -14.47
N TRP A 198 -10.38 -19.34 -13.53
CA TRP A 198 -10.31 -17.92 -13.20
C TRP A 198 -9.75 -17.06 -14.33
N ILE A 199 -8.69 -17.51 -14.99
CA ILE A 199 -8.14 -16.83 -16.18
C ILE A 199 -9.20 -16.77 -17.28
N GLU A 200 -9.91 -17.86 -17.54
CA GLU A 200 -10.98 -17.92 -18.54
C GLU A 200 -12.17 -17.03 -18.15
N ALA A 201 -12.55 -16.98 -16.87
CA ALA A 201 -13.62 -16.11 -16.39
C ALA A 201 -13.25 -14.62 -16.42
N GLY A 202 -11.97 -14.28 -16.26
CA GLY A 202 -11.45 -12.91 -16.34
C GLY A 202 -11.35 -12.38 -17.77
N LYS A 203 -11.28 -13.26 -18.77
CA LYS A 203 -11.36 -12.88 -20.18
C LYS A 203 -12.83 -12.57 -20.50
N ALA A 204 -13.13 -11.30 -20.78
CA ALA A 204 -14.42 -10.94 -21.37
C ALA A 204 -14.64 -11.77 -22.66
N PRO A 205 -15.87 -12.18 -23.00
CA PRO A 205 -16.10 -12.75 -24.32
C PRO A 205 -15.64 -11.72 -25.35
N ALA A 206 -14.76 -12.14 -26.25
CA ALA A 206 -14.28 -11.30 -27.34
C ALA A 206 -15.51 -10.77 -28.10
N ALA A 207 -15.68 -9.45 -28.11
CA ALA A 207 -16.30 -8.83 -29.28
C ALA A 207 -15.37 -9.16 -30.44
N GLU A 208 -15.90 -9.74 -31.51
CA GLU A 208 -15.15 -9.93 -32.74
C GLU A 208 -14.56 -8.57 -33.19
N ASP A 209 -13.32 -8.63 -33.67
CA ASP A 209 -12.54 -7.56 -34.30
C ASP A 209 -11.90 -6.50 -33.38
N ASP A 210 -10.67 -6.76 -32.96
CA ASP A 210 -9.47 -6.17 -33.56
C ASP A 210 -8.26 -6.71 -32.77
N ASP A 211 -7.25 -7.18 -33.48
CA ASP A 211 -5.99 -7.69 -32.96
C ASP A 211 -5.01 -6.52 -32.78
N PRO A 212 -4.59 -6.17 -31.55
CA PRO A 212 -3.34 -5.48 -31.34
C PRO A 212 -2.33 -6.45 -30.75
N ASP A 213 -1.24 -6.66 -31.50
CA ASP A 213 0.01 -7.25 -31.04
C ASP A 213 0.41 -6.69 -29.65
N ASP A 214 0.09 -7.41 -28.58
CA ASP A 214 0.50 -7.12 -27.21
C ASP A 214 1.81 -7.85 -26.90
N ASP A 215 2.89 -7.43 -27.58
CA ASP A 215 4.26 -7.60 -27.08
C ASP A 215 4.54 -6.51 -26.03
N ALA A 216 3.80 -6.54 -24.93
CA ALA A 216 4.05 -5.73 -23.75
C ALA A 216 4.74 -6.60 -22.70
N ASN A 217 6.06 -6.49 -22.68
CA ASN A 217 6.97 -7.06 -21.69
C ASN A 217 6.32 -7.25 -20.31
N ASP A 218 6.24 -8.52 -19.95
CA ASP A 218 6.03 -9.04 -18.61
C ASP A 218 7.23 -8.60 -17.74
N ASP A 219 7.14 -7.39 -17.17
CA ASP A 219 7.93 -7.01 -16.00
C ASP A 219 6.99 -7.00 -14.80
N GLU A 220 6.51 -8.19 -14.45
CA GLU A 220 6.13 -8.51 -13.08
C GLU A 220 7.37 -8.44 -12.18
N SER A 221 7.84 -7.23 -11.91
CA SER A 221 8.56 -6.94 -10.67
C SER A 221 7.51 -6.79 -9.56
N THR A 222 6.92 -7.93 -9.18
CA THR A 222 6.27 -8.07 -7.88
C THR A 222 7.37 -8.01 -6.83
N GLU A 223 7.72 -6.80 -6.36
CA GLU A 223 8.45 -6.65 -5.10
C GLU A 223 7.52 -7.11 -3.96
N SER A 224 7.49 -8.43 -3.75
CA SER A 224 6.82 -9.11 -2.66
C SER A 224 7.62 -8.91 -1.38
N ASP A 225 7.46 -7.78 -0.71
CA ASP A 225 8.10 -7.54 0.59
C ASP A 225 7.07 -7.59 1.72
N ASN A 226 6.84 -8.83 2.18
CA ASN A 226 6.49 -9.26 3.54
C ASN A 226 6.01 -8.17 4.53
N ASP A 227 4.77 -7.72 4.41
CA ASP A 227 4.09 -6.96 5.45
C ASP A 227 3.58 -7.91 6.55
N HIS A 228 4.36 -8.01 7.63
CA HIS A 228 3.91 -8.57 8.90
C HIS A 228 2.82 -7.67 9.51
N ASP A 229 1.70 -8.30 9.86
CA ASP A 229 0.59 -7.69 10.60
C ASP A 229 1.02 -7.45 12.05
N MET A 230 0.92 -6.21 12.52
CA MET A 230 1.05 -5.89 13.94
C MET A 230 -0.18 -5.11 14.38
N SER A 231 -1.33 -5.77 14.34
CA SER A 231 -2.58 -5.33 14.98
C SER A 231 -2.57 -5.42 16.51
N ALA A 232 -1.40 -5.55 17.16
CA ALA A 232 -1.31 -5.50 18.60
C ALA A 232 -1.47 -4.05 19.11
N PRO A 233 -2.47 -3.74 19.95
CA PRO A 233 -2.60 -2.44 20.57
C PRO A 233 -1.56 -2.34 21.69
N TYR A 234 -0.55 -1.48 21.54
CA TYR A 234 0.28 -1.09 22.68
C TYR A 234 0.05 0.37 23.01
N GLU A 235 -0.22 0.64 24.29
CA GLU A 235 -0.38 1.97 24.82
C GLU A 235 1.00 2.63 24.92
N VAL A 236 1.18 3.71 24.14
CA VAL A 236 2.36 4.57 24.26
C VAL A 236 2.17 5.47 25.47
N VAL A 237 2.77 5.08 26.60
CA VAL A 237 2.72 5.88 27.83
C VAL A 237 3.77 7.00 27.73
N SER A 238 3.32 8.25 27.81
CA SER A 238 4.21 9.41 27.83
C SER A 238 5.07 9.40 29.09
N ARG A 239 6.39 9.55 28.94
CA ARG A 239 7.23 9.88 30.10
C ARG A 239 6.93 11.34 30.43
N GLY A 240 6.29 11.58 31.57
CA GLY A 240 6.06 12.91 32.11
C GLY A 240 7.35 13.75 32.01
N GLY A 241 7.36 14.66 31.04
CA GLY A 241 8.43 15.63 30.78
C GLY A 241 7.94 17.04 31.10
N PRO A 242 8.85 17.98 31.36
CA PRO A 242 8.56 19.19 32.12
C PRO A 242 7.60 20.12 31.39
N VAL A 243 6.67 20.70 32.16
CA VAL A 243 5.86 21.84 31.74
C VAL A 243 6.81 22.99 31.43
N ILE A 244 6.99 23.31 30.16
CA ILE A 244 7.59 24.58 29.77
C ILE A 244 6.51 25.65 29.97
N LYS A 245 6.58 26.34 31.12
CA LYS A 245 5.99 27.68 31.24
C LYS A 245 6.93 28.65 30.53
N GLY A 246 6.44 29.26 29.47
CA GLY A 246 7.05 30.35 28.73
C GLY A 246 6.01 30.93 27.79
#